data_AF-G0GA31-F1
#
_entry.id   AF-G0GA31-F1
#
_cell.length_a   1.000
_cell.length_b   1.000
_cell.length_c   1.000
_cell.angle_alpha   90.00
_cell.angle_beta   90.00
_cell.angle_gamma   90.00
#
_symmetry.space_group_name_H-M   'P 1'
#
loop_
_entity.id
_entity.type
_entity.pdbx_description
1 polymer ?
#
loop_
_entity_poly.entity_id
_entity_poly.type
_entity_poly.pdbx_seq_one_letter_code
_entity_poly.pdbx_strand_id
1 'polypeptide(L)'
;MSLMMKRLVMMLLGVAGGVVVWPLLLLVESLQTTFSSYLVFSLLEGMLFGLVFGAVFGSFEGIVVSSRRKGLLGLLWGAIFGLSSGALGILLGQQVLFVVAEGVLSGWERGREAGLMFASGLGWGFIGLLVALTEGFRSRSLRKLGVGIAGGLAGGLVGGIALQAFKLSFPGSPWALLGGLVLFGLLLSFFYAFFENRFSWGALKVLTGPLKNKEYHLVKAKMSLGSDPKCDIVLRGYGEVRPVHAWIMMRKGKVVIRREGDASLRVNDRTVEEAQLRREDVIAFGKAKLIYGIFV
;
A
#
# COMPACT_ATOMS: atom_id res chain seq x y z
N MET A 1 -3.33 -0.65 -17.42
CA MET A 1 -3.71 0.41 -16.48
C MET A 1 -2.55 1.39 -16.39
N SER A 2 -2.83 2.69 -16.50
CA SER A 2 -1.85 3.77 -16.28
C SER A 2 -1.51 3.91 -14.79
N LEU A 3 -0.41 4.60 -14.47
CA LEU A 3 -0.05 4.88 -13.08
C LEU A 3 -1.09 5.74 -12.37
N MET A 4 -1.70 6.72 -13.05
CA MET A 4 -2.78 7.53 -12.46
C MET A 4 -3.97 6.65 -12.05
N MET A 5 -4.43 5.77 -12.95
CA MET A 5 -5.55 4.87 -12.66
C MET A 5 -5.19 3.90 -11.53
N LYS A 6 -3.93 3.44 -11.45
CA LYS A 6 -3.43 2.64 -10.32
C LYS A 6 -3.63 3.36 -8.99
N ARG A 7 -3.23 4.63 -8.90
CA ARG A 7 -3.36 5.45 -7.68
C ARG A 7 -4.83 5.63 -7.30
N LEU A 8 -5.69 5.94 -8.28
CA LEU A 8 -7.13 6.05 -8.06
C LEU A 8 -7.75 4.76 -7.51
N VAL A 9 -7.41 3.61 -8.10
CA VAL A 9 -7.89 2.31 -7.60
C VAL A 9 -7.43 2.05 -6.17
N MET A 10 -6.16 2.34 -5.83
CA MET A 10 -5.67 2.21 -4.46
C MET A 10 -6.43 3.11 -3.47
N MET A 11 -6.68 4.36 -3.84
CA MET A 11 -7.46 5.29 -3.00
C MET A 11 -8.91 4.82 -2.82
N LEU A 12 -9.55 4.33 -3.87
CA LEU A 12 -10.91 3.77 -3.80
C LEU A 12 -10.96 2.52 -2.90
N LEU A 13 -9.94 1.66 -2.95
CA LEU A 13 -9.84 0.52 -2.04
C LEU A 13 -9.67 0.95 -0.58
N GLY A 14 -8.91 2.04 -0.34
CA GLY A 14 -8.81 2.66 0.98
C GLY A 14 -10.16 3.17 1.51
N VAL A 15 -10.91 3.88 0.66
CA VAL A 15 -12.29 4.33 0.96
C VAL A 15 -13.19 3.14 1.26
N ALA A 16 -13.15 2.10 0.44
CA ALA A 16 -13.90 0.86 0.66
C ALA A 16 -13.54 0.20 2.00
N GLY A 17 -12.25 0.20 2.38
CA GLY A 17 -11.80 -0.25 3.69
C GLY A 17 -12.44 0.53 4.84
N GLY A 18 -12.51 1.86 4.72
CA GLY A 18 -13.20 2.72 5.69
C GLY A 18 -14.70 2.42 5.81
N VAL A 19 -15.38 2.18 4.69
CA VAL A 19 -16.79 1.80 4.66
C VAL A 19 -17.02 0.41 5.28
N VAL A 20 -16.14 -0.55 5.00
CA VAL A 20 -16.26 -1.94 5.50
C VAL A 20 -15.96 -2.02 7.00
N VAL A 21 -14.96 -1.29 7.49
CA VAL A 21 -14.58 -1.34 8.91
C VAL A 21 -15.59 -0.61 9.80
N TRP A 22 -16.28 0.40 9.28
CA TRP A 22 -17.24 1.21 10.02
C TRP A 22 -18.33 0.43 10.78
N PRO A 23 -19.15 -0.43 10.13
CA PRO A 23 -20.17 -1.19 10.85
C PRO A 23 -19.58 -2.20 11.84
N LEU A 24 -18.35 -2.70 11.59
CA LEU A 24 -17.67 -3.59 12.52
C LEU A 24 -17.27 -2.86 13.80
N LEU A 25 -16.75 -1.64 13.68
CA LEU A 25 -16.40 -0.82 14.85
C LEU A 25 -17.63 -0.36 15.61
N LEU A 26 -18.71 0.04 14.91
CA LEU A 26 -19.98 0.38 15.58
C LEU A 26 -20.56 -0.81 16.36
N LEU A 27 -20.46 -2.03 15.82
CA LEU A 27 -20.90 -3.23 16.51
C LEU A 27 -20.09 -3.44 17.79
N VAL A 28 -18.76 -3.30 17.73
CA VAL A 28 -17.89 -3.43 18.90
C VAL A 28 -18.19 -2.33 19.93
N GLU A 29 -18.39 -1.09 19.50
CA GLU A 29 -18.78 0.04 20.35
C GLU A 29 -20.12 -0.22 21.04
N SER A 30 -21.11 -0.80 20.35
CA SER A 30 -22.40 -1.16 20.95
C SER A 30 -22.30 -2.24 22.04
N LEU A 31 -21.23 -3.05 22.01
CA LEU A 31 -20.96 -4.12 22.96
C LEU A 31 -19.96 -3.71 24.05
N GLN A 32 -19.60 -2.43 24.14
CA GLN A 32 -18.55 -1.93 25.04
C GLN A 32 -18.75 -2.36 26.50
N THR A 33 -19.99 -2.37 27.00
CA THR A 33 -20.32 -2.74 28.39
C THR A 33 -20.15 -4.23 28.69
N THR A 34 -20.04 -5.08 27.67
CA THR A 34 -19.85 -6.53 27.82
C THR A 34 -18.37 -6.90 28.01
N PHE A 35 -17.45 -6.02 27.63
CA PHE A 35 -16.02 -6.28 27.76
C PHE A 35 -15.54 -6.08 29.20
N SER A 36 -14.70 -6.99 29.68
CA SER A 36 -14.12 -6.97 31.04
C SER A 36 -13.14 -5.82 31.27
N SER A 37 -12.57 -5.25 30.20
CA SER A 37 -11.63 -4.13 30.28
C SER A 37 -11.61 -3.33 28.98
N TYR A 38 -11.25 -2.03 29.10
CA TYR A 38 -11.04 -1.16 27.94
C TYR A 38 -9.92 -1.65 27.02
N LEU A 39 -8.90 -2.30 27.59
CA LEU A 39 -7.80 -2.87 26.81
C LEU A 39 -8.30 -3.98 25.86
N VAL A 40 -9.10 -4.93 26.35
CA VAL A 40 -9.66 -6.01 25.50
C VAL A 40 -10.58 -5.44 24.42
N PHE A 41 -11.42 -4.47 24.78
CA PHE A 41 -12.27 -3.74 23.85
C PHE A 41 -11.45 -3.10 22.71
N SER A 42 -10.46 -2.28 23.06
CA SER A 42 -9.62 -1.58 22.09
C SER A 42 -8.74 -2.53 21.27
N LEU A 43 -8.28 -3.64 21.85
CA LEU A 43 -7.55 -4.68 21.14
C LEU A 43 -8.39 -5.27 20.01
N LEU A 44 -9.67 -5.56 20.27
CA LEU A 44 -10.59 -6.05 19.26
C LEU A 44 -10.83 -5.02 18.15
N GLU A 45 -11.01 -3.74 18.50
CA GLU A 45 -11.12 -2.67 17.50
C GLU A 45 -9.88 -2.60 16.61
N GLY A 46 -8.69 -2.63 17.21
CA GLY A 46 -7.41 -2.64 16.49
C GLY A 46 -7.28 -3.85 15.58
N MET A 47 -7.66 -5.04 16.06
CA MET A 47 -7.66 -6.28 15.27
C MET A 47 -8.60 -6.20 14.06
N LEU A 48 -9.83 -5.72 14.23
CA LEU A 48 -10.80 -5.59 13.14
C LEU A 48 -10.34 -4.54 12.12
N PHE A 49 -9.81 -3.42 12.61
CA PHE A 49 -9.24 -2.39 11.78
C PHE A 49 -8.06 -2.92 10.94
N GLY A 50 -7.13 -3.59 11.62
CA GLY A 50 -5.98 -4.20 10.99
C GLY A 50 -6.38 -5.31 10.01
N LEU A 51 -7.37 -6.13 10.33
CA LEU A 51 -7.91 -7.15 9.42
C LEU A 51 -8.37 -6.52 8.10
N VAL A 52 -9.21 -5.49 8.18
CA VAL A 52 -9.80 -4.85 6.98
C VAL A 52 -8.73 -4.12 6.18
N PHE A 53 -7.95 -3.24 6.80
CA PHE A 53 -6.95 -2.48 6.05
C PHE A 53 -5.76 -3.36 5.63
N GLY A 54 -5.35 -4.33 6.44
CA GLY A 54 -4.36 -5.33 6.04
C GLY A 54 -4.80 -6.11 4.80
N ALA A 55 -6.06 -6.54 4.74
CA ALA A 55 -6.67 -7.16 3.57
C ALA A 55 -6.64 -6.23 2.34
N VAL A 56 -7.00 -4.96 2.52
CA VAL A 56 -6.94 -3.93 1.47
C VAL A 56 -5.52 -3.78 0.92
N PHE A 57 -4.53 -3.52 1.77
CA PHE A 57 -3.14 -3.33 1.37
C PHE A 57 -2.54 -4.60 0.73
N GLY A 58 -2.84 -5.78 1.28
CA GLY A 58 -2.42 -7.06 0.72
C GLY A 58 -3.00 -7.33 -0.68
N SER A 59 -4.18 -6.81 -0.98
CA SER A 59 -4.85 -6.99 -2.27
C SER A 59 -4.28 -6.11 -3.41
N PHE A 60 -3.54 -5.04 -3.08
CA PHE A 60 -3.10 -4.01 -4.04
C PHE A 60 -2.41 -4.60 -5.27
N GLU A 61 -1.36 -5.41 -5.09
CA GLU A 61 -0.61 -5.96 -6.23
C GLU A 61 -1.49 -6.84 -7.12
N GLY A 62 -2.39 -7.62 -6.53
CA GLY A 62 -3.28 -8.50 -7.27
C GLY A 62 -4.30 -7.75 -8.11
N ILE A 63 -4.91 -6.71 -7.55
CA ILE A 63 -5.88 -5.87 -8.26
C ILE A 63 -5.20 -5.07 -9.38
N VAL A 64 -4.03 -4.49 -9.09
CA VAL A 64 -3.26 -3.69 -10.08
C VAL A 64 -2.79 -4.54 -11.25
N VAL A 65 -2.39 -5.79 -11.01
CA VAL A 65 -2.00 -6.73 -12.08
C VAL A 65 -3.22 -7.42 -12.70
N SER A 66 -4.42 -7.16 -12.19
CA SER A 66 -5.69 -7.78 -12.63
C SER A 66 -5.68 -9.31 -12.51
N SER A 67 -5.05 -9.82 -11.46
CA SER A 67 -4.93 -11.26 -11.17
C SER A 67 -5.74 -11.63 -9.93
N ARG A 68 -6.88 -12.30 -10.13
CA ARG A 68 -7.79 -12.72 -9.05
C ARG A 68 -7.08 -13.54 -7.99
N ARG A 69 -6.26 -14.52 -8.40
CA ARG A 69 -5.52 -15.38 -7.48
C ARG A 69 -4.51 -14.60 -6.63
N LYS A 70 -3.74 -13.68 -7.24
CA LYS A 70 -2.80 -12.82 -6.49
C LYS A 70 -3.54 -11.87 -5.57
N GLY A 71 -4.69 -11.36 -6.00
CA GLY A 71 -5.55 -10.49 -5.18
C GLY A 71 -6.08 -11.22 -3.97
N LEU A 72 -6.65 -12.41 -4.14
CA LEU A 72 -7.23 -13.20 -3.06
C LEU A 72 -6.17 -13.70 -2.08
N LEU A 73 -5.05 -14.24 -2.56
CA LEU A 73 -3.96 -14.68 -1.67
C LEU A 73 -3.33 -13.50 -0.95
N GLY A 74 -3.20 -12.35 -1.62
CA GLY A 74 -2.72 -11.12 -1.02
C GLY A 74 -3.67 -10.60 0.06
N LEU A 75 -4.98 -10.65 -0.21
CA LEU A 75 -6.04 -10.27 0.73
C LEU A 75 -5.99 -11.15 1.98
N LEU A 76 -5.94 -12.47 1.83
CA LEU A 76 -5.91 -13.40 2.97
C LEU A 76 -4.65 -13.23 3.82
N TRP A 77 -3.48 -13.16 3.17
CA TRP A 77 -2.22 -12.93 3.88
C TRP A 77 -2.23 -11.57 4.58
N GLY A 78 -2.76 -10.55 3.91
CA GLY A 78 -2.93 -9.21 4.45
C GLY A 78 -3.90 -9.14 5.62
N ALA A 79 -5.00 -9.91 5.60
CA ALA A 79 -5.95 -9.99 6.71
C ALA A 79 -5.31 -10.59 7.97
N ILE A 80 -4.55 -11.69 7.80
CA ILE A 80 -3.86 -12.38 8.90
C ILE A 80 -2.78 -11.48 9.50
N PHE A 81 -1.91 -10.91 8.67
CA PHE A 81 -0.90 -9.97 9.13
C PHE A 81 -1.54 -8.70 9.72
N GLY A 82 -2.65 -8.28 9.13
CA GLY A 82 -3.52 -7.20 9.56
C GLY A 82 -4.01 -7.36 10.99
N LEU A 83 -4.52 -8.53 11.36
CA LEU A 83 -4.96 -8.82 12.73
C LEU A 83 -3.85 -8.55 13.75
N SER A 84 -2.67 -9.12 13.51
CA SER A 84 -1.52 -8.96 14.41
C SER A 84 -0.99 -7.52 14.43
N SER A 85 -0.86 -6.89 13.25
CA SER A 85 -0.37 -5.51 13.14
C SER A 85 -1.36 -4.50 13.73
N GLY A 86 -2.66 -4.73 13.62
CA GLY A 86 -3.70 -3.90 14.21
C GLY A 86 -3.75 -4.01 15.74
N ALA A 87 -3.62 -5.23 16.28
CA ALA A 87 -3.48 -5.46 17.72
C ALA A 87 -2.24 -4.76 18.29
N LEU A 88 -1.08 -4.93 17.64
CA LEU A 88 0.15 -4.24 18.05
C LEU A 88 0.03 -2.72 17.89
N GLY A 89 -0.62 -2.27 16.81
CA GLY A 89 -0.80 -0.86 16.51
C GLY A 89 -1.65 -0.14 17.53
N ILE A 90 -2.75 -0.75 18.00
CA ILE A 90 -3.59 -0.12 19.02
C ILE A 90 -2.88 -0.08 20.38
N LEU A 91 -2.12 -1.12 20.74
CA LEU A 91 -1.33 -1.12 21.97
C LEU A 91 -0.27 -0.01 21.96
N LEU A 92 0.48 0.11 20.86
CA LEU A 92 1.46 1.20 20.69
C LEU A 92 0.79 2.57 20.63
N GLY A 93 -0.34 2.66 19.92
CA GLY A 93 -1.08 3.92 19.78
C GLY A 93 -1.65 4.41 21.11
N GLN A 94 -2.16 3.50 21.94
CA GLN A 94 -2.57 3.81 23.30
C GLN A 94 -1.40 4.26 24.16
N GLN A 95 -0.26 3.57 24.10
CA GLN A 95 0.92 3.98 24.87
C GLN A 95 1.37 5.39 24.51
N VAL A 96 1.39 5.73 23.22
CA VAL A 96 1.72 7.08 22.74
C VAL A 96 0.69 8.09 23.21
N LEU A 97 -0.61 7.77 23.12
CA LEU A 97 -1.68 8.61 23.63
C LEU A 97 -1.51 8.91 25.12
N PHE A 98 -1.23 7.90 25.96
CA PHE A 98 -1.04 8.09 27.40
C PHE A 98 0.15 9.01 27.70
N VAL A 99 1.31 8.72 27.13
CA VAL A 99 2.54 9.52 27.37
C VAL A 99 2.36 10.97 26.92
N VAL A 100 1.76 11.18 25.74
CA VAL A 100 1.56 12.53 25.23
C VAL A 100 0.44 13.25 25.98
N ALA A 101 -0.65 12.57 26.34
CA ALA A 101 -1.74 13.15 27.10
C ALA A 101 -1.27 13.61 28.49
N GLU A 102 -0.48 12.82 29.21
CA GLU A 102 0.09 13.20 30.51
C GLU A 102 0.97 14.45 30.41
N GLY A 103 1.82 14.54 29.37
CA GLY A 103 2.65 15.71 29.11
C GLY A 103 1.87 16.97 28.72
N VAL A 104 0.80 16.83 27.93
CA VAL A 104 -0.05 17.97 27.52
C VAL A 104 -0.94 18.46 28.66
N LEU A 105 -1.51 17.54 29.45
CA LEU A 105 -2.39 17.84 30.58
C LEU A 105 -1.68 18.54 31.72
N SER A 106 -0.36 18.35 31.86
CA SER A 106 0.44 18.92 32.96
C SER A 106 0.96 20.35 32.73
N GLY A 107 0.86 20.92 31.52
CA GLY A 107 1.53 22.20 31.23
C GLY A 107 0.81 23.21 30.32
N TRP A 108 -0.24 22.85 29.57
CA TRP A 108 -0.74 23.72 28.49
C TRP A 108 -2.27 23.72 28.32
N GLU A 109 -2.97 24.64 28.98
CA GLU A 109 -4.45 24.75 28.86
C GLU A 109 -4.93 25.29 27.51
N ARG A 110 -4.26 26.30 26.92
CA ARG A 110 -4.68 26.91 25.64
C ARG A 110 -4.47 26.03 24.41
N GLY A 111 -3.66 24.98 24.51
CA GLY A 111 -3.32 24.06 23.40
C GLY A 111 -3.84 22.64 23.59
N ARG A 112 -4.65 22.39 24.62
CA ARG A 112 -5.00 21.04 25.06
C ARG A 112 -5.72 20.22 23.99
N GLU A 113 -6.68 20.83 23.30
CA GLU A 113 -7.42 20.17 22.22
C GLU A 113 -6.52 19.83 21.03
N ALA A 114 -5.69 20.78 20.59
CA ALA A 114 -4.73 20.56 19.51
C ALA A 114 -3.69 19.48 19.88
N GLY A 115 -3.23 19.46 21.14
CA GLY A 115 -2.32 18.44 21.67
C GLY A 115 -2.95 17.05 21.68
N LEU A 116 -4.21 16.92 22.11
CA LEU A 116 -4.94 15.66 22.10
C LEU A 116 -5.25 15.17 20.67
N MET A 117 -5.56 16.08 19.74
CA MET A 117 -5.75 15.74 18.33
C MET A 117 -4.44 15.24 17.70
N PHE A 118 -3.32 15.88 18.01
CA PHE A 118 -2.01 15.45 17.55
C PHE A 118 -1.59 14.10 18.16
N ALA A 119 -1.86 13.89 19.45
CA ALA A 119 -1.62 12.61 20.13
C ALA A 119 -2.45 11.47 19.50
N SER A 120 -3.73 11.72 19.21
CA SER A 120 -4.59 10.80 18.46
C SER A 120 -4.02 10.52 17.08
N GLY A 121 -3.61 11.56 16.35
CA GLY A 121 -2.88 11.45 15.09
C GLY A 121 -1.67 10.54 15.17
N LEU A 122 -0.80 10.72 16.16
CA LEU A 122 0.38 9.87 16.35
C LEU A 122 0.00 8.41 16.60
N GLY A 123 -0.99 8.15 17.45
CA GLY A 123 -1.45 6.77 17.72
C GLY A 123 -1.97 6.08 16.45
N TRP A 124 -2.80 6.77 15.68
CA TRP A 124 -3.26 6.32 14.37
C TRP A 124 -2.13 6.21 13.33
N GLY A 125 -1.09 7.03 13.45
CA GLY A 125 0.15 6.95 12.68
C GLY A 125 0.86 5.61 12.85
N PHE A 126 0.96 5.10 14.09
CA PHE A 126 1.56 3.78 14.35
C PHE A 126 0.72 2.63 13.81
N ILE A 127 -0.62 2.71 13.93
CA ILE A 127 -1.54 1.75 13.30
C ILE A 127 -1.35 1.77 11.78
N GLY A 128 -1.36 2.97 11.18
CA GLY A 128 -1.15 3.16 9.74
C GLY A 128 0.19 2.61 9.26
N LEU A 129 1.28 2.85 10.02
CA LEU A 129 2.59 2.26 9.76
C LEU A 129 2.50 0.74 9.73
N LEU A 130 2.02 0.11 10.80
CA LEU A 130 2.09 -1.33 10.94
C LEU A 130 1.24 -2.04 9.89
N VAL A 131 0.06 -1.51 9.59
CA VAL A 131 -0.81 -2.06 8.54
C VAL A 131 -0.20 -1.87 7.15
N ALA A 132 0.41 -0.72 6.85
CA ALA A 132 1.04 -0.46 5.55
C ALA A 132 2.31 -1.30 5.30
N LEU A 133 2.95 -1.84 6.34
CA LEU A 133 4.07 -2.78 6.20
C LEU A 133 3.69 -4.10 5.53
N THR A 134 2.39 -4.45 5.52
CA THR A 134 1.85 -5.68 4.91
C THR A 134 2.46 -5.95 3.53
N GLU A 135 2.42 -4.95 2.65
CA GLU A 135 2.88 -5.13 1.28
C GLU A 135 4.41 -5.29 1.17
N GLY A 136 5.16 -4.63 2.06
CA GLY A 136 6.62 -4.76 2.13
C GLY A 136 7.06 -6.16 2.56
N PHE A 137 6.44 -6.71 3.60
CA PHE A 137 6.72 -8.06 4.07
C PHE A 137 6.26 -9.12 3.07
N ARG A 138 5.04 -9.00 2.55
CA ARG A 138 4.47 -9.93 1.55
C ARG A 138 5.35 -10.03 0.32
N SER A 139 5.86 -8.89 -0.15
CA SER A 139 6.69 -8.82 -1.35
C SER A 139 8.19 -9.03 -1.11
N ARG A 140 8.60 -9.19 0.15
CA ARG A 140 10.01 -9.32 0.58
C ARG A 140 10.90 -8.23 0.00
N SER A 141 10.42 -6.98 -0.01
CA SER A 141 11.12 -5.84 -0.61
C SER A 141 11.35 -4.74 0.42
N LEU A 142 12.62 -4.47 0.74
CA LEU A 142 13.03 -3.39 1.64
C LEU A 142 12.53 -2.02 1.18
N ARG A 143 12.44 -1.82 -0.13
CA ARG A 143 11.92 -0.58 -0.70
C ARG A 143 10.41 -0.47 -0.53
N LYS A 144 9.65 -1.56 -0.70
CA LYS A 144 8.22 -1.57 -0.38
C LYS A 144 7.96 -1.45 1.12
N LEU A 145 8.85 -1.97 1.97
CA LEU A 145 8.83 -1.68 3.40
C LEU A 145 9.02 -0.18 3.65
N GLY A 146 10.00 0.46 3.01
CA GLY A 146 10.19 1.91 3.08
C GLY A 146 8.97 2.72 2.63
N VAL A 147 8.30 2.29 1.56
CA VAL A 147 7.01 2.86 1.12
C VAL A 147 5.93 2.70 2.19
N GLY A 148 5.82 1.52 2.80
CA GLY A 148 4.88 1.25 3.89
C GLY A 148 5.16 2.09 5.13
N ILE A 149 6.43 2.24 5.53
CA ILE A 149 6.83 3.08 6.68
C ILE A 149 6.45 4.54 6.43
N ALA A 150 6.92 5.12 5.33
CA ALA A 150 6.70 6.54 5.04
C ALA A 150 5.23 6.85 4.75
N GLY A 151 4.58 6.03 3.92
CA GLY A 151 3.18 6.21 3.56
C GLY A 151 2.22 5.89 4.70
N GLY A 152 2.51 4.85 5.49
CA GLY A 152 1.72 4.44 6.63
C GLY A 152 1.77 5.45 7.78
N LEU A 153 2.97 5.97 8.11
CA LEU A 153 3.09 7.01 9.13
C LEU A 153 2.42 8.31 8.70
N ALA A 154 2.74 8.81 7.51
CA ALA A 154 2.18 10.08 7.03
C ALA A 154 0.66 9.98 6.86
N GLY A 155 0.18 8.92 6.22
CA GLY A 155 -1.24 8.69 6.00
C GLY A 155 -2.01 8.38 7.27
N GLY A 156 -1.44 7.61 8.19
CA GLY A 156 -2.04 7.31 9.49
C GLY A 156 -2.09 8.53 10.39
N LEU A 157 -1.05 9.38 10.38
CA LEU A 157 -1.01 10.60 11.18
C LEU A 157 -2.01 11.64 10.69
N VAL A 158 -1.94 11.98 9.39
CA VAL A 158 -2.83 12.99 8.81
C VAL A 158 -4.28 12.46 8.80
N GLY A 159 -4.47 11.18 8.48
CA GLY A 159 -5.75 10.52 8.54
C GLY A 159 -6.32 10.46 9.96
N GLY A 160 -5.50 10.18 10.96
CA GLY A 160 -5.92 10.10 12.37
C GLY A 160 -6.35 11.46 12.92
N ILE A 161 -5.61 12.52 12.60
CA ILE A 161 -6.00 13.90 12.93
C ILE A 161 -7.34 14.23 12.27
N ALA A 162 -7.51 13.88 10.99
CA ALA A 162 -8.74 14.13 10.25
C ALA A 162 -9.93 13.35 10.83
N LEU A 163 -9.74 12.07 11.18
CA LEU A 163 -10.72 11.23 11.86
C LEU A 163 -11.15 11.86 13.20
N GLN A 164 -10.17 12.32 14.01
CA GLN A 164 -10.45 12.99 15.27
C GLN A 164 -11.21 14.30 15.07
N ALA A 165 -10.82 15.11 14.09
CA ALA A 165 -11.51 16.36 13.75
C ALA A 165 -12.97 16.13 13.35
N PHE A 166 -13.24 15.08 12.56
CA PHE A 166 -14.60 14.69 12.18
C PHE A 166 -15.44 14.30 13.39
N LYS A 167 -14.91 13.48 14.30
CA LYS A 167 -15.60 13.09 15.54
C LYS A 167 -15.92 14.29 16.44
N LEU A 168 -15.00 15.26 16.53
CA LEU A 168 -15.20 16.48 17.31
C LEU A 168 -16.22 17.43 16.67
N SER A 169 -16.28 17.51 15.34
CA SER A 169 -17.20 18.39 14.62
C SER A 169 -18.65 17.89 14.64
N PHE A 170 -18.87 16.58 14.78
CA PHE A 170 -20.19 15.96 14.81
C PHE A 170 -20.34 14.97 15.99
N PRO A 171 -20.37 15.46 17.23
CA PRO A 171 -20.44 14.60 18.42
C PRO A 171 -21.70 13.72 18.41
N GLY A 172 -21.55 12.46 18.82
CA GLY A 172 -22.68 11.51 18.96
C GLY A 172 -23.29 11.00 17.65
N SER A 173 -22.80 11.44 16.48
CA SER A 173 -23.28 10.95 15.18
C SER A 173 -22.47 9.73 14.72
N PRO A 174 -23.11 8.57 14.48
CA PRO A 174 -22.43 7.39 13.91
C PRO A 174 -21.80 7.67 12.54
N TRP A 175 -22.33 8.66 11.81
CA TRP A 175 -21.85 9.09 10.50
C TRP A 175 -20.53 9.86 10.59
N ALA A 176 -20.21 10.46 11.74
CA ALA A 176 -18.92 11.11 11.97
C ALA A 176 -17.78 10.11 11.91
N LEU A 177 -17.99 8.92 12.51
CA LEU A 177 -17.05 7.80 12.43
C LEU A 177 -16.88 7.33 10.99
N LEU A 178 -17.96 7.17 10.22
CA LEU A 178 -17.88 6.80 8.80
C LEU A 178 -17.08 7.81 8.00
N GLY A 179 -17.43 9.10 8.08
CA GLY A 179 -16.75 10.17 7.35
C GLY A 179 -15.26 10.22 7.67
N GLY A 180 -14.91 10.11 8.95
CA GLY A 180 -13.52 10.05 9.39
C GLY A 180 -12.78 8.80 8.91
N LEU A 181 -13.39 7.61 8.94
CA LEU A 181 -12.77 6.36 8.47
C LEU A 181 -12.58 6.33 6.96
N VAL A 182 -13.53 6.88 6.21
CA VAL A 182 -13.43 7.04 4.75
C VAL A 182 -12.27 7.98 4.40
N LEU A 183 -12.19 9.12 5.07
CA LEU A 183 -11.10 10.08 4.87
C LEU A 183 -9.76 9.49 5.31
N PHE A 184 -9.72 8.77 6.44
CA PHE A 184 -8.55 8.04 6.90
C PHE A 184 -8.06 7.04 5.85
N GLY A 185 -8.95 6.19 5.33
CA GLY A 185 -8.60 5.18 4.34
C GLY A 185 -8.13 5.77 3.02
N LEU A 186 -8.75 6.87 2.59
CA LEU A 186 -8.33 7.66 1.43
C LEU A 186 -6.91 8.21 1.62
N LEU A 187 -6.64 8.87 2.75
CA LEU A 187 -5.33 9.47 3.04
C LEU A 187 -4.25 8.40 3.20
N LEU A 188 -4.53 7.32 3.91
CA LEU A 188 -3.59 6.21 4.08
C LEU A 188 -3.18 5.60 2.73
N SER A 189 -4.14 5.39 1.83
CA SER A 189 -3.87 4.84 0.50
C SER A 189 -3.24 5.86 -0.45
N PHE A 190 -3.61 7.13 -0.35
CA PHE A 190 -3.01 8.23 -1.10
C PHE A 190 -1.52 8.35 -0.77
N PHE A 191 -1.17 8.45 0.52
CA PHE A 191 0.22 8.59 0.93
C PHE A 191 1.04 7.34 0.59
N TYR A 192 0.47 6.14 0.72
CA TYR A 192 1.12 4.93 0.23
C TYR A 192 1.47 5.02 -1.26
N ALA A 193 0.50 5.38 -2.10
CA ALA A 193 0.69 5.48 -3.55
C ALA A 193 1.66 6.62 -3.93
N PHE A 194 1.64 7.73 -3.20
CA PHE A 194 2.57 8.85 -3.35
C PHE A 194 4.02 8.41 -3.08
N PHE A 195 4.25 7.71 -1.97
CA PHE A 195 5.59 7.20 -1.63
C PHE A 195 6.01 6.03 -2.52
N GLU A 196 5.09 5.18 -2.99
CA GLU A 196 5.41 4.13 -3.96
C GLU A 196 6.01 4.73 -5.24
N ASN A 197 5.44 5.83 -5.72
CA ASN A 197 5.98 6.57 -6.85
C ASN A 197 7.36 7.15 -6.55
N ARG A 198 7.50 7.83 -5.39
CA ARG A 198 8.75 8.50 -5.00
C ARG A 198 9.93 7.55 -4.79
N PHE A 199 9.63 6.33 -4.32
CA PHE A 199 10.61 5.28 -4.07
C PHE A 199 10.79 4.37 -5.29
N SER A 200 10.05 4.52 -6.39
CA SER A 200 10.27 3.71 -7.59
C SER A 200 11.56 4.11 -8.33
N TRP A 201 12.26 3.16 -8.95
CA TRP A 201 13.41 3.49 -9.83
C TRP A 201 12.98 4.03 -11.20
N GLY A 202 11.70 3.90 -11.52
CA GLY A 202 11.11 4.23 -12.81
C GLY A 202 10.00 3.24 -13.12
N ALA A 203 9.49 3.28 -14.33
CA ALA A 203 8.43 2.40 -14.77
C ALA A 203 8.73 1.87 -16.18
N LEU A 204 8.14 0.70 -16.48
CA LEU A 204 8.05 0.19 -17.84
C LEU A 204 6.66 0.47 -18.37
N LYS A 205 6.58 1.15 -19.52
CA LYS A 205 5.33 1.38 -20.24
C LYS A 205 5.27 0.52 -21.48
N VAL A 206 4.19 -0.23 -21.64
CA VAL A 206 3.97 -1.07 -22.82
C VAL A 206 3.54 -0.21 -24.01
N LEU A 207 4.23 -0.34 -25.14
CA LEU A 207 4.01 0.46 -26.36
C LEU A 207 3.11 -0.22 -27.39
N THR A 208 3.14 -1.55 -27.46
CA THR A 208 2.47 -2.33 -28.53
C THR A 208 1.60 -3.45 -27.95
N GLY A 209 0.62 -3.92 -28.73
CA GLY A 209 -0.18 -5.11 -28.40
C GLY A 209 -1.32 -4.86 -27.39
N PRO A 210 -1.90 -5.94 -26.83
CA PRO A 210 -3.14 -5.86 -26.03
C PRO A 210 -2.98 -5.12 -24.70
N LEU A 211 -1.75 -4.97 -24.19
CA LEU A 211 -1.45 -4.26 -22.95
C LEU A 211 -0.92 -2.85 -23.19
N LYS A 212 -1.10 -2.26 -24.38
CA LYS A 212 -0.65 -0.90 -24.73
C LYS A 212 -1.04 0.11 -23.64
N ASN A 213 -0.13 1.02 -23.32
CA ASN A 213 -0.23 2.02 -22.26
C ASN A 213 -0.33 1.48 -20.83
N LYS A 214 -0.15 0.17 -20.60
CA LYS A 214 0.00 -0.37 -19.25
C LYS A 214 1.38 -0.02 -18.71
N GLU A 215 1.41 0.47 -17.48
CA GLU A 215 2.62 0.93 -16.81
C GLU A 215 2.91 0.09 -15.57
N TYR A 216 4.18 -0.25 -15.36
CA TYR A 216 4.66 -1.10 -14.27
C TYR A 216 5.77 -0.41 -13.50
N HIS A 217 5.54 -0.07 -12.23
CA HIS A 217 6.58 0.49 -11.36
C HIS A 217 7.67 -0.53 -11.03
N LEU A 218 8.91 -0.10 -11.13
CA LEU A 218 10.08 -0.85 -10.69
C LEU A 218 10.35 -0.49 -9.23
N VAL A 219 9.90 -1.34 -8.30
CA VAL A 219 10.01 -1.11 -6.85
C VAL A 219 10.75 -2.25 -6.14
N LYS A 220 10.80 -3.47 -6.70
CA LYS A 220 11.55 -4.60 -6.12
C LYS A 220 12.93 -4.70 -6.74
N ALA A 221 13.95 -5.05 -5.95
CA ALA A 221 15.33 -5.17 -6.42
C ALA A 221 15.52 -6.22 -7.52
N LYS A 222 14.65 -7.24 -7.55
CA LYS A 222 14.56 -8.25 -8.61
C LYS A 222 13.08 -8.43 -8.96
N MET A 223 12.74 -8.29 -10.23
CA MET A 223 11.39 -8.45 -10.77
C MET A 223 11.42 -9.39 -11.96
N SER A 224 10.53 -10.37 -11.93
CA SER A 224 10.30 -11.30 -13.04
C SER A 224 9.36 -10.69 -14.08
N LEU A 225 9.66 -10.92 -15.36
CA LEU A 225 8.87 -10.47 -16.49
C LEU A 225 8.56 -11.66 -17.39
N GLY A 226 7.29 -11.87 -17.72
CA GLY A 226 6.87 -12.99 -18.56
C GLY A 226 5.35 -13.10 -18.70
N SER A 227 4.87 -14.16 -19.36
CA SER A 227 3.44 -14.42 -19.56
C SER A 227 2.78 -15.11 -18.36
N ASP A 228 3.56 -15.72 -17.46
CA ASP A 228 3.03 -16.42 -16.29
C ASP A 228 2.37 -15.41 -15.31
N PRO A 229 1.14 -15.68 -14.81
CA PRO A 229 0.53 -14.90 -13.72
C PRO A 229 1.41 -14.68 -12.49
N LYS A 230 2.36 -15.58 -12.20
CA LYS A 230 3.28 -15.50 -11.06
C LYS A 230 4.31 -14.39 -11.24
N CYS A 231 4.64 -13.99 -12.48
CA CYS A 231 5.60 -12.92 -12.74
C CYS A 231 5.18 -11.58 -12.12
N ASP A 232 6.15 -10.76 -11.74
CA ASP A 232 5.90 -9.41 -11.21
C ASP A 232 5.33 -8.49 -12.31
N ILE A 233 5.88 -8.61 -13.53
CA ILE A 233 5.42 -7.93 -14.73
C ILE A 233 4.82 -8.97 -15.67
N VAL A 234 3.49 -8.98 -15.75
CA VAL A 234 2.73 -9.98 -16.51
C VAL A 234 2.38 -9.44 -17.90
N LEU A 235 2.98 -10.03 -18.93
CA LEU A 235 2.77 -9.73 -20.34
C LEU A 235 1.93 -10.81 -21.01
N ARG A 236 0.67 -10.95 -20.57
CA ARG A 236 -0.30 -11.83 -21.22
C ARG A 236 -0.77 -11.27 -22.57
N GLY A 237 -1.06 -12.17 -23.50
CA GLY A 237 -1.53 -11.82 -24.84
C GLY A 237 -0.42 -11.62 -25.89
N TYR A 238 0.83 -11.92 -25.54
CA TYR A 238 1.96 -11.94 -26.48
C TYR A 238 2.46 -13.38 -26.63
N GLY A 239 2.22 -14.00 -27.78
CA GLY A 239 2.55 -15.42 -28.02
C GLY A 239 4.05 -15.74 -27.95
N GLU A 240 4.90 -14.76 -28.21
CA GLU A 240 6.37 -14.90 -28.20
C GLU A 240 6.97 -14.72 -26.79
N VAL A 241 6.17 -14.31 -25.81
CA VAL A 241 6.63 -14.10 -24.43
C VAL A 241 6.51 -15.40 -23.62
N ARG A 242 7.68 -15.93 -23.26
CA ARG A 242 7.84 -17.12 -22.40
C ARG A 242 7.21 -16.92 -21.00
N PRO A 243 6.86 -18.02 -20.29
CA PRO A 243 6.30 -17.94 -18.94
C PRO A 243 7.11 -17.05 -18.01
N VAL A 244 8.44 -17.24 -17.98
CA VAL A 244 9.43 -16.28 -17.48
C VAL A 244 10.36 -15.97 -18.65
N HIS A 245 10.42 -14.71 -19.05
CA HIS A 245 11.13 -14.28 -20.25
C HIS A 245 12.37 -13.46 -19.93
N ALA A 246 12.30 -12.60 -18.92
CA ALA A 246 13.43 -11.79 -18.48
C ALA A 246 13.32 -11.43 -17.00
N TRP A 247 14.43 -10.98 -16.43
CA TRP A 247 14.53 -10.42 -15.10
C TRP A 247 15.00 -8.99 -15.17
N ILE A 248 14.32 -8.12 -14.43
CA ILE A 248 14.76 -6.75 -14.17
C ILE A 248 15.37 -6.74 -12.78
N MET A 249 16.60 -6.26 -12.69
CA MET A 249 17.40 -6.29 -11.48
C MET A 249 18.03 -4.94 -11.21
N MET A 250 18.19 -4.63 -9.94
CA MET A 250 18.96 -3.49 -9.49
C MET A 250 20.37 -3.92 -9.12
N ARG A 251 21.35 -3.40 -9.85
CA ARG A 251 22.78 -3.67 -9.62
C ARG A 251 23.52 -2.36 -9.51
N LYS A 252 24.19 -2.13 -8.37
CA LYS A 252 25.01 -0.92 -8.12
C LYS A 252 24.28 0.39 -8.48
N GLY A 253 23.01 0.50 -8.08
CA GLY A 253 22.17 1.68 -8.34
C GLY A 253 21.58 1.80 -9.77
N LYS A 254 21.86 0.84 -10.65
CA LYS A 254 21.41 0.84 -12.05
C LYS A 254 20.36 -0.24 -12.30
N VAL A 255 19.37 0.08 -13.12
CA VAL A 255 18.38 -0.89 -13.61
C VAL A 255 19.03 -1.70 -14.73
N VAL A 256 18.98 -3.02 -14.62
CA VAL A 256 19.53 -3.96 -15.60
C VAL A 256 18.44 -4.94 -15.98
N ILE A 257 18.29 -5.22 -17.28
CA ILE A 257 17.47 -6.31 -17.77
C ILE A 257 18.35 -7.45 -18.24
N ARG A 258 17.97 -8.68 -17.91
CA ARG A 258 18.64 -9.92 -18.33
C ARG A 258 17.60 -10.90 -18.87
N ARG A 259 17.88 -11.53 -20.01
CA ARG A 259 17.03 -12.60 -20.57
C ARG A 259 17.07 -13.86 -19.71
N GLU A 260 15.99 -14.63 -19.69
CA GLU A 260 15.95 -15.96 -19.06
C GLU A 260 16.22 -17.05 -20.11
N GLY A 261 17.33 -17.78 -19.96
CA GLY A 261 17.77 -18.80 -20.92
C GLY A 261 17.82 -18.25 -22.35
N ASP A 262 17.29 -19.01 -23.30
CA ASP A 262 17.28 -18.65 -24.72
C ASP A 262 16.17 -17.67 -25.16
N ALA A 263 15.61 -16.90 -24.23
CA ALA A 263 14.59 -15.91 -24.57
C ALA A 263 15.15 -14.78 -25.46
N SER A 264 14.36 -14.31 -26.42
CA SER A 264 14.74 -13.19 -27.29
C SER A 264 14.63 -11.86 -26.55
N LEU A 265 15.75 -11.18 -26.30
CA LEU A 265 15.76 -9.86 -25.69
C LEU A 265 16.44 -8.87 -26.61
N ARG A 266 15.74 -7.79 -26.97
CA ARG A 266 16.32 -6.65 -27.67
C ARG A 266 16.20 -5.39 -26.85
N VAL A 267 17.24 -4.57 -26.85
CA VAL A 267 17.25 -3.22 -26.26
C VAL A 267 17.72 -2.26 -27.34
N ASN A 268 16.90 -1.27 -27.69
CA ASN A 268 17.14 -0.33 -28.79
C ASN A 268 17.53 -1.06 -30.09
N ASP A 269 16.72 -2.06 -30.45
CA ASP A 269 16.87 -2.94 -31.63
C ASP A 269 18.13 -3.82 -31.67
N ARG A 270 18.96 -3.82 -30.62
CA ARG A 270 20.11 -4.72 -30.48
C ARG A 270 19.77 -5.94 -29.64
N THR A 271 20.07 -7.14 -30.14
CA THR A 271 19.93 -8.38 -29.38
C THR A 271 20.99 -8.44 -28.28
N VAL A 272 20.56 -8.65 -27.04
CA VAL A 272 21.43 -8.63 -25.86
C VAL A 272 21.03 -9.73 -24.89
N GLU A 273 22.00 -10.27 -24.16
CA GLU A 273 21.71 -11.16 -23.03
C GLU A 273 21.39 -10.38 -21.76
N GLU A 274 22.13 -9.30 -21.55
CA GLU A 274 22.00 -8.38 -20.43
C GLU A 274 22.27 -6.96 -20.93
N ALA A 275 21.49 -6.00 -20.46
CA ALA A 275 21.71 -4.59 -20.74
C ALA A 275 21.32 -3.72 -19.55
N GLN A 276 22.14 -2.70 -19.30
CA GLN A 276 21.76 -1.62 -18.39
C GLN A 276 20.73 -0.73 -19.08
N LEU A 277 19.59 -0.50 -18.43
CA LEU A 277 18.53 0.35 -18.94
C LEU A 277 18.78 1.82 -18.58
N ARG A 278 18.69 2.68 -19.59
CA ARG A 278 18.65 4.14 -19.50
C ARG A 278 17.24 4.63 -19.83
N ARG A 279 16.91 5.82 -19.34
CA ARG A 279 15.60 6.42 -19.65
C ARG A 279 15.43 6.46 -21.17
N GLU A 280 14.21 6.16 -21.59
CA GLU A 280 13.74 6.06 -22.97
C GLU A 280 14.24 4.83 -23.76
N ASP A 281 15.01 3.94 -23.13
CA ASP A 281 15.36 2.67 -23.76
C ASP A 281 14.12 1.83 -24.06
N VAL A 282 14.07 1.32 -25.29
CA VAL A 282 13.00 0.45 -25.76
C VAL A 282 13.45 -1.00 -25.68
N ILE A 283 12.74 -1.76 -24.87
CA ILE A 283 12.91 -3.20 -24.68
C ILE A 283 11.91 -3.91 -25.58
N ALA A 284 12.36 -4.89 -26.34
CA ALA A 284 11.48 -5.68 -27.19
C ALA A 284 11.63 -7.18 -26.94
N PHE A 285 10.48 -7.84 -26.76
CA PHE A 285 10.30 -9.29 -26.66
C PHE A 285 9.40 -9.72 -27.83
N GLY A 286 10.02 -10.00 -28.98
CA GLY A 286 9.27 -10.23 -30.21
C GLY A 286 8.40 -9.00 -30.58
N LYS A 287 7.07 -9.18 -30.63
CA LYS A 287 6.07 -8.12 -30.88
C LYS A 287 5.78 -7.20 -29.69
N ALA A 288 6.14 -7.59 -28.46
CA ALA A 288 5.95 -6.77 -27.27
C ALA A 288 7.07 -5.73 -27.15
N LYS A 289 6.74 -4.43 -27.22
CA LYS A 289 7.69 -3.34 -26.98
C LYS A 289 7.33 -2.61 -25.69
N LEU A 290 8.32 -2.32 -24.86
CA LEU A 290 8.18 -1.54 -23.63
C LEU A 290 9.24 -0.44 -23.61
N ILE A 291 8.92 0.72 -23.06
CA ILE A 291 9.87 1.80 -22.83
C ILE A 291 10.12 1.96 -21.35
N TYR A 292 11.39 2.11 -20.97
CA TYR A 292 11.78 2.43 -19.60
C TYR A 292 11.84 3.94 -19.39
N GLY A 293 11.22 4.46 -18.33
CA GLY A 293 11.22 5.89 -18.08
C GLY A 293 10.62 6.26 -16.73
N ILE A 294 10.49 7.56 -16.50
CA ILE A 294 9.70 8.10 -15.39
C ILE A 294 8.49 8.77 -16.04
N PHE A 295 7.32 8.18 -15.84
CA PHE A 295 6.06 8.71 -16.33
C PHE A 295 5.37 9.39 -15.13
N VAL A 296 5.07 10.69 -15.28
CA VAL A 296 4.42 11.51 -14.24
C VAL A 296 2.91 11.32 -14.30
#